data_AF-A0A1G1Z208-F1
#
_entry.id   AF-A0A1G1Z208-F1
#
_cell.length_a   1.000
_cell.length_b   1.000
_cell.length_c   1.000
_cell.angle_alpha   90.00
_cell.angle_beta   90.00
_cell.angle_gamma   90.00
#
_symmetry.space_group_name_H-M   'P 1'
#
loop_
_entity.id
_entity.type
_entity.pdbx_description
1 polymer ?
#
loop_
_entity_poly.entity_id
_entity_poly.type
_entity_poly.pdbx_seq_one_letter_code
_entity_poly.pdbx_strand_id
1 'polypeptide(L)'
;MSKNICGKQLGSTEYDTCYKELNHGGNCYKTFGLEAEAWMQELLRQCDCQVAKATIHEDHKLKIDFWVYSADLRCNGESANKDFLPIQFTIDKNAACGLKGRDALRQGVVILFIESDDLLEWKTMSDVTLKEVVKLRIYRNFCDSVKRIEEYFERTYIKIAQPMTMLRRFEPEPIRIESQS
;
A
#
# COMPACT_ATOMS: atom_id res chain seq x y z
N MET A 1 -29.87 -7.44 -2.61
CA MET A 1 -28.64 -8.26 -2.61
C MET A 1 -27.57 -7.55 -3.41
N SER A 2 -26.52 -7.06 -2.76
CA SER A 2 -25.39 -6.37 -3.40
C SER A 2 -24.47 -7.39 -4.07
N LYS A 3 -24.34 -7.35 -5.40
CA LYS A 3 -23.37 -8.15 -6.15
C LYS A 3 -21.96 -7.61 -5.86
N ASN A 4 -21.17 -8.34 -5.07
CA ASN A 4 -19.74 -8.08 -4.90
C ASN A 4 -18.95 -9.00 -5.84
N ILE A 5 -18.16 -8.42 -6.74
CA ILE A 5 -17.32 -9.14 -7.72
C ILE A 5 -16.04 -9.57 -7.00
N CYS A 6 -15.79 -10.88 -6.86
CA CYS A 6 -14.46 -11.38 -6.48
C CYS A 6 -13.61 -11.61 -7.73
N GLY A 7 -12.29 -11.64 -7.56
CA GLY A 7 -11.34 -11.63 -8.66
C GLY A 7 -11.24 -12.93 -9.45
N LYS A 8 -10.52 -12.84 -10.56
CA LYS A 8 -10.28 -13.90 -11.54
C LYS A 8 -9.12 -14.81 -11.13
N GLN A 9 -9.25 -16.11 -11.34
CA GLN A 9 -8.14 -17.06 -11.27
C GLN A 9 -7.18 -16.83 -12.46
N LEU A 10 -5.89 -16.65 -12.19
CA LEU A 10 -4.86 -16.48 -13.23
C LEU A 10 -4.83 -17.73 -14.14
N GLY A 11 -5.02 -17.51 -15.46
CA GLY A 11 -5.02 -18.56 -16.49
C GLY A 11 -6.40 -19.01 -17.00
N SER A 12 -7.51 -18.59 -16.38
CA SER A 12 -8.86 -18.91 -16.87
C SER A 12 -9.35 -17.91 -17.93
N THR A 13 -10.12 -18.35 -18.92
CA THR A 13 -10.82 -17.47 -19.89
C THR A 13 -12.24 -17.10 -19.44
N GLU A 14 -12.74 -17.71 -18.36
CA GLU A 14 -14.11 -17.58 -17.89
C GLU A 14 -14.20 -16.76 -16.59
N TYR A 15 -15.31 -16.04 -16.42
CA TYR A 15 -15.64 -15.35 -15.17
C TYR A 15 -16.28 -16.34 -14.20
N ASP A 16 -15.53 -16.85 -13.23
CA ASP A 16 -16.14 -17.66 -12.17
C ASP A 16 -16.88 -16.78 -11.17
N THR A 17 -18.17 -17.06 -11.00
CA THR A 17 -19.05 -16.31 -10.09
C THR A 17 -18.97 -16.93 -8.70
N CYS A 18 -18.26 -16.29 -7.76
CA CYS A 18 -18.22 -16.74 -6.36
C CYS A 18 -19.38 -16.14 -5.57
N TYR A 19 -20.28 -17.00 -5.09
CA TYR A 19 -21.42 -16.63 -4.25
C TYR A 19 -20.98 -16.60 -2.78
N LYS A 20 -20.77 -15.40 -2.23
CA LYS A 20 -20.36 -15.18 -0.83
C LYS A 20 -21.43 -15.52 0.24
N GLU A 21 -22.46 -16.30 -0.09
CA GLU A 21 -23.49 -16.77 0.85
C GLU A 21 -23.62 -18.30 0.92
N LEU A 22 -22.79 -19.05 0.20
CA LEU A 22 -22.83 -20.51 0.25
C LEU A 22 -21.45 -21.04 0.62
N ASN A 23 -21.37 -21.65 1.80
CA ASN A 23 -20.28 -22.46 2.40
C ASN A 23 -19.29 -23.10 1.40
N HIS A 24 -18.47 -22.30 0.70
CA HIS A 24 -17.38 -22.79 -0.12
C HIS A 24 -16.12 -22.82 0.73
N GLY A 25 -15.50 -24.01 0.79
CA GLY A 25 -14.36 -24.38 1.64
C GLY A 25 -13.06 -23.62 1.37
N GLY A 26 -13.06 -22.32 1.68
CA GLY A 26 -11.88 -21.69 2.24
C GLY A 26 -10.89 -20.98 1.31
N ASN A 27 -11.16 -20.77 0.01
CA ASN A 27 -10.26 -19.96 -0.82
C ASN A 27 -11.05 -19.02 -1.75
N CYS A 28 -11.45 -17.86 -1.22
CA CYS A 28 -11.91 -16.75 -2.05
C CYS A 28 -10.67 -16.19 -2.77
N TYR A 29 -10.56 -16.39 -4.09
CA TYR A 29 -9.43 -15.87 -4.87
C TYR A 29 -9.26 -14.37 -4.60
N LYS A 30 -8.09 -13.98 -4.09
CA LYS A 30 -7.73 -12.56 -3.98
C LYS A 30 -7.76 -12.01 -5.40
N THR A 31 -8.41 -10.87 -5.62
CA THR A 31 -8.25 -10.14 -6.89
C THR A 31 -6.76 -9.84 -7.07
N PHE A 32 -6.27 -9.86 -8.32
CA PHE A 32 -4.88 -9.53 -8.60
C PHE A 32 -4.43 -8.20 -7.95
N GLY A 33 -5.35 -7.23 -7.84
CA GLY A 33 -5.11 -5.99 -7.09
C GLY A 33 -4.81 -6.18 -5.58
N LEU A 34 -5.50 -7.10 -4.91
CA LEU A 34 -5.23 -7.43 -3.49
C LEU A 34 -3.90 -8.16 -3.31
N GLU A 35 -3.49 -8.98 -4.30
CA GLU A 35 -2.18 -9.62 -4.29
C GLU A 35 -1.07 -8.59 -4.54
N ALA A 36 -1.25 -7.72 -5.54
CA ALA A 36 -0.32 -6.64 -5.84
C ALA A 36 -0.15 -5.67 -4.66
N GLU A 37 -1.23 -5.35 -3.94
CA GLU A 37 -1.15 -4.56 -2.71
C GLU A 37 -0.28 -5.26 -1.65
N ALA A 38 -0.48 -6.57 -1.45
CA ALA A 38 0.31 -7.34 -0.50
C ALA A 38 1.80 -7.42 -0.91
N TRP A 39 2.08 -7.56 -2.22
CA TRP A 39 3.43 -7.53 -2.77
C TRP A 39 4.09 -6.18 -2.57
N MET A 40 3.37 -5.08 -2.79
CA MET A 40 3.89 -3.73 -2.54
C MET A 40 4.23 -3.54 -1.05
N GLN A 41 3.34 -3.95 -0.14
CA GLN A 41 3.62 -3.85 1.30
C GLN A 41 4.86 -4.67 1.69
N GLU A 42 5.03 -5.85 1.11
CA GLU A 42 6.22 -6.69 1.33
C GLU A 42 7.49 -6.03 0.79
N LEU A 43 7.45 -5.48 -0.42
CA LEU A 43 8.57 -4.77 -1.03
C LEU A 43 9.03 -3.61 -0.14
N LEU A 44 8.09 -2.82 0.36
CA LEU A 44 8.37 -1.70 1.27
C LEU A 44 9.01 -2.17 2.58
N ARG A 45 8.55 -3.27 3.18
CA ARG A 45 9.18 -3.85 4.38
C ARG A 45 10.63 -4.28 4.12
N GLN A 46 10.91 -4.82 2.93
CA GLN A 46 12.28 -5.19 2.51
C GLN A 46 13.17 -3.99 2.19
N CYS A 47 12.62 -2.78 2.18
CA CYS A 47 13.32 -1.51 2.05
C CYS A 47 13.28 -0.72 3.36
N ASP A 48 13.18 -1.42 4.50
CA ASP A 48 13.18 -0.85 5.86
C ASP A 48 12.04 0.13 6.16
N CYS A 49 10.97 0.12 5.35
CA CYS A 49 9.75 0.83 5.67
C CYS A 49 8.94 0.04 6.69
N GLN A 50 8.38 0.75 7.66
CA GLN A 50 7.29 0.24 8.47
C GLN A 50 5.99 0.34 7.67
N VAL A 51 5.29 -0.78 7.49
CA VAL A 51 4.01 -0.82 6.77
C VAL A 51 2.92 -1.46 7.61
N ALA A 52 1.77 -0.80 7.71
CA ALA A 52 0.60 -1.43 8.31
C ALA A 52 -0.69 -1.19 7.55
N LYS A 53 -1.39 -2.29 7.33
CA LYS A 53 -2.67 -2.34 6.63
C LYS A 53 -3.72 -1.50 7.34
N ALA A 54 -4.50 -0.75 6.58
CA ALA A 54 -5.58 0.07 7.09
C ALA A 54 -6.67 -0.76 7.81
N THR A 55 -7.36 -0.12 8.76
CA THR A 55 -8.59 -0.68 9.35
C THR A 55 -9.75 -0.59 8.34
N ILE A 56 -10.83 -1.34 8.58
CA ILE A 56 -12.05 -1.28 7.74
C ILE A 56 -12.59 0.16 7.65
N HIS A 57 -12.49 0.94 8.73
CA HIS A 57 -12.93 2.33 8.72
C HIS A 57 -12.03 3.19 7.82
N GLU A 58 -10.72 3.07 7.96
CA GLU A 58 -9.73 3.80 7.17
C GLU A 58 -9.87 3.49 5.67
N ASP A 59 -10.04 2.23 5.29
CA ASP A 59 -10.27 1.82 3.90
C ASP A 59 -11.61 2.37 3.37
N HIS A 60 -12.72 2.09 4.05
CA HIS A 60 -14.02 2.45 3.49
C HIS A 60 -14.30 3.97 3.50
N LYS A 61 -13.85 4.69 4.54
CA LYS A 61 -14.12 6.12 4.72
C LYS A 61 -13.01 7.02 4.20
N LEU A 62 -11.76 6.69 4.47
CA LEU A 62 -10.61 7.52 4.11
C LEU A 62 -9.92 7.02 2.83
N LYS A 63 -10.31 5.85 2.32
CA LYS A 63 -9.74 5.26 1.10
C LYS A 63 -8.26 4.93 1.21
N ILE A 64 -7.80 4.67 2.43
CA ILE A 64 -6.42 4.30 2.75
C ILE A 64 -6.33 2.78 2.72
N ASP A 65 -5.42 2.22 1.93
CA ASP A 65 -5.17 0.77 1.89
C ASP A 65 -4.16 0.37 2.98
N PHE A 66 -3.12 1.19 3.16
CA PHE A 66 -2.12 1.01 4.22
C PHE A 66 -1.39 2.31 4.57
N TRP A 67 -0.71 2.30 5.71
CA TRP A 67 0.15 3.37 6.20
C TRP A 67 1.61 2.97 6.04
N VAL A 68 2.45 3.94 5.69
CA VAL A 68 3.89 3.74 5.53
C VAL A 68 4.65 4.76 6.36
N TYR A 69 5.67 4.31 7.08
CA TYR A 69 6.69 5.15 7.67
C TYR A 69 8.06 4.70 7.16
N SER A 70 8.91 5.65 6.80
CA SER A 70 10.31 5.39 6.45
C SER A 70 11.17 6.58 6.88
N ALA A 71 12.40 6.30 7.33
CA ALA A 71 13.37 7.34 7.61
C ALA A 71 13.67 8.19 6.35
N ASP A 72 13.67 7.56 5.16
CA ASP A 72 13.94 8.20 3.87
C ASP A 72 12.81 9.13 3.42
N LEU A 73 11.61 8.93 3.98
CA LEU A 73 10.40 9.68 3.69
C LEU A 73 10.03 10.67 4.79
N ARG A 74 10.90 10.86 5.81
CA ARG A 74 10.62 11.78 6.92
C ARG A 74 10.27 13.16 6.39
N CYS A 75 8.98 13.48 6.44
CA CYS A 75 8.48 14.84 6.38
C CYS A 75 8.97 15.56 7.66
N ASN A 76 9.18 16.88 7.59
CA ASN A 76 9.61 17.71 8.71
C ASN A 76 8.52 17.83 9.81
N GLY A 77 8.22 16.76 10.52
CA GLY A 77 7.27 16.69 11.62
C GLY A 77 7.93 16.29 12.94
N GLU A 78 7.68 17.05 14.00
CA GLU A 78 8.25 16.81 15.35
C GLU A 78 7.56 15.66 16.12
N SER A 79 6.86 14.72 15.46
CA SER A 79 6.11 13.65 16.14
C SER A 79 5.99 12.37 15.31
N ALA A 80 6.27 11.22 15.95
CA ALA A 80 6.23 9.89 15.35
C ALA A 80 4.90 9.49 14.68
N ASN A 81 3.77 10.12 15.03
CA ASN A 81 2.48 9.86 14.37
C ASN A 81 2.25 10.72 13.12
N LYS A 82 3.00 11.82 12.96
CA LYS A 82 2.95 12.69 11.77
C LYS A 82 3.80 12.17 10.62
N ASP A 83 4.64 11.17 10.89
CA ASP A 83 5.59 10.64 9.93
C ASP A 83 5.01 9.45 9.14
N PHE A 84 3.77 9.04 9.44
CA PHE A 84 3.08 8.01 8.68
C PHE A 84 2.34 8.62 7.49
N LEU A 85 2.63 8.08 6.31
CA LEU A 85 2.00 8.46 5.06
C LEU A 85 0.80 7.55 4.77
N PRO A 86 -0.40 8.11 4.58
CA PRO A 86 -1.57 7.37 4.15
C PRO A 86 -1.44 7.01 2.67
N ILE A 87 -1.40 5.72 2.34
CA ILE A 87 -1.28 5.24 0.96
C ILE A 87 -2.62 4.67 0.48
N GLN A 88 -3.07 5.12 -0.68
CA GLN A 88 -4.02 4.42 -1.52
C GLN A 88 -3.28 3.79 -2.70
N PHE A 89 -3.27 2.48 -2.78
CA PHE A 89 -2.57 1.72 -3.80
C PHE A 89 -3.48 1.38 -4.98
N THR A 90 -2.90 1.40 -6.18
CA THR A 90 -3.57 0.89 -7.36
C THR A 90 -2.56 0.45 -8.43
N ILE A 91 -2.98 -0.53 -9.22
CA ILE A 91 -2.29 -0.96 -10.45
C ILE A 91 -3.03 -0.48 -11.71
N ASP A 92 -4.10 0.32 -11.54
CA ASP A 92 -4.87 0.89 -12.64
C ASP A 92 -4.57 2.38 -12.75
N LYS A 93 -3.87 2.75 -13.83
CA LYS A 93 -3.52 4.13 -14.13
C LYS A 93 -4.74 5.02 -14.28
N ASN A 94 -5.84 4.51 -14.83
CA ASN A 94 -7.07 5.27 -15.01
C ASN A 94 -7.75 5.54 -13.65
N ALA A 95 -7.64 4.60 -12.71
CA ALA A 95 -8.10 4.81 -11.34
C ALA A 95 -7.24 5.89 -10.63
N ALA A 96 -5.91 5.85 -10.81
CA ALA A 96 -4.99 6.83 -10.24
C ALA A 96 -5.19 8.24 -10.81
N CYS A 97 -5.40 8.39 -12.12
CA CYS A 97 -5.60 9.69 -12.76
C CYS A 97 -7.07 10.16 -12.76
N GLY A 98 -8.01 9.28 -12.40
CA GLY A 98 -9.44 9.53 -12.43
C GLY A 98 -10.00 10.14 -11.16
N LEU A 99 -11.30 9.93 -10.94
CA LEU A 99 -12.01 10.40 -9.74
C LEU A 99 -11.43 9.83 -8.45
N LYS A 100 -11.06 8.55 -8.44
CA LYS A 100 -10.51 7.87 -7.27
C LYS A 100 -9.23 8.56 -6.77
N GLY A 101 -8.23 8.75 -7.63
CA GLY A 101 -7.00 9.44 -7.23
C GLY A 101 -7.22 10.90 -6.87
N ARG A 102 -8.12 11.62 -7.56
CA ARG A 102 -8.48 13.00 -7.18
C ARG A 102 -9.08 13.06 -5.78
N ASP A 103 -9.97 12.14 -5.44
CA ASP A 103 -10.62 12.09 -4.13
C ASP A 103 -9.65 11.69 -3.02
N ALA A 104 -8.68 10.81 -3.31
CA ALA A 104 -7.57 10.50 -2.41
C ALA A 104 -6.78 11.75 -2.06
N LEU A 105 -6.32 12.49 -3.08
CA LEU A 105 -5.52 13.70 -2.89
C LEU A 105 -6.27 14.76 -2.08
N ARG A 106 -7.57 14.95 -2.33
CA ARG A 106 -8.42 15.88 -1.56
C ARG A 106 -8.53 15.53 -0.08
N GLN A 107 -8.40 14.25 0.25
CA GLN A 107 -8.43 13.74 1.61
C GLN A 107 -7.03 13.74 2.26
N GLY A 108 -6.00 14.23 1.56
CA GLY A 108 -4.62 14.16 2.04
C GLY A 108 -4.05 12.74 2.02
N VAL A 109 -4.53 11.89 1.10
CA VAL A 109 -4.07 10.52 0.91
C VAL A 109 -3.19 10.44 -0.34
N VAL A 110 -2.04 9.78 -0.20
CA VAL A 110 -1.08 9.59 -1.30
C VAL A 110 -1.58 8.46 -2.19
N ILE A 111 -1.94 8.79 -3.44
CA ILE A 111 -2.27 7.80 -4.45
C ILE A 111 -0.97 7.22 -5.03
N LEU A 112 -0.71 5.94 -4.76
CA LEU A 112 0.42 5.19 -5.30
C LEU A 112 -0.05 4.34 -6.48
N PHE A 113 0.51 4.62 -7.65
CA PHE A 113 0.36 3.80 -8.84
C PHE A 113 1.67 3.10 -9.15
N ILE A 114 1.63 1.77 -9.25
CA ILE A 114 2.74 0.95 -9.75
C ILE A 114 2.19 0.05 -10.86
N GLU A 115 2.94 -0.07 -11.96
CA GLU A 115 2.55 -0.94 -13.06
C GLU A 115 2.54 -2.41 -12.61
N SER A 116 1.55 -3.18 -13.07
CA SER A 116 1.42 -4.60 -12.71
C SER A 116 2.67 -5.40 -13.04
N ASP A 117 3.30 -5.05 -14.15
CA ASP A 117 4.40 -5.79 -14.74
C ASP A 117 5.68 -5.60 -13.91
N ASP A 118 5.90 -4.41 -13.33
CA ASP A 118 7.01 -4.14 -12.41
C ASP A 118 6.92 -5.04 -11.16
N LEU A 119 5.74 -5.11 -10.54
CA LEU A 119 5.54 -5.93 -9.34
C LEU A 119 5.63 -7.42 -9.66
N LEU A 120 5.11 -7.84 -10.80
CA LEU A 120 5.17 -9.24 -11.25
C LEU A 120 6.61 -9.65 -11.58
N GLU A 121 7.37 -8.78 -12.26
CA GLU A 121 8.79 -8.95 -12.55
C GLU A 121 9.55 -9.18 -11.24
N TRP A 122 9.43 -8.25 -10.28
CA TRP A 122 10.08 -8.39 -8.98
C TRP A 122 9.69 -9.69 -8.26
N LYS A 123 8.40 -10.02 -8.26
CA LYS A 123 7.87 -11.17 -7.50
C LYS A 123 8.36 -12.51 -8.06
N THR A 124 8.46 -12.61 -9.39
CA THR A 124 8.76 -13.87 -10.10
C THR A 124 10.23 -14.02 -10.49
N MET A 125 11.04 -12.95 -10.40
CA MET A 125 12.48 -12.98 -10.67
C MET A 125 13.20 -14.03 -9.81
N SER A 126 13.93 -14.94 -10.47
CA SER A 126 14.76 -15.97 -9.83
C SER A 126 16.18 -15.49 -9.54
N ASP A 127 16.74 -14.62 -10.39
CA ASP A 127 18.04 -14.00 -10.17
C ASP A 127 17.96 -12.99 -9.01
N VAL A 128 18.67 -13.29 -7.93
CA VAL A 128 18.64 -12.49 -6.69
C VAL A 128 19.19 -11.07 -6.91
N THR A 129 20.20 -10.92 -7.76
CA THR A 129 20.84 -9.62 -8.01
C THR A 129 19.91 -8.73 -8.82
N LEU A 130 19.33 -9.26 -9.89
CA LEU A 130 18.37 -8.52 -10.71
C LEU A 130 17.10 -8.21 -9.93
N LYS A 131 16.64 -9.14 -9.09
CA LYS A 131 15.50 -8.92 -8.21
C LYS A 131 15.71 -7.73 -7.27
N GLU A 132 16.91 -7.59 -6.73
CA GLU A 132 17.27 -6.45 -5.87
C GLU A 132 17.28 -5.13 -6.67
N VAL A 133 17.78 -5.14 -7.90
CA VAL A 133 17.74 -3.95 -8.79
C VAL A 133 16.31 -3.53 -9.09
N VAL A 134 15.42 -4.47 -9.43
CA VAL A 134 14.00 -4.18 -9.68
C VAL A 134 13.32 -3.67 -8.41
N LYS A 135 13.62 -4.28 -7.24
CA LYS A 135 13.11 -3.84 -5.94
C LYS A 135 13.46 -2.36 -5.69
N LEU A 136 14.73 -2.00 -5.85
CA LEU A 136 15.22 -0.64 -5.63
C LEU A 136 14.65 0.36 -6.66
N ARG A 137 14.42 -0.07 -7.91
CA ARG A 137 13.74 0.75 -8.93
C ARG A 137 12.31 1.09 -8.50
N ILE A 138 11.53 0.09 -8.07
CA ILE A 138 10.16 0.29 -7.58
C ILE A 138 10.14 1.17 -6.33
N TYR A 139 11.03 0.90 -5.37
CA TYR A 139 11.13 1.70 -4.14
C TYR A 139 11.47 3.17 -4.44
N ARG A 140 12.43 3.43 -5.33
CA ARG A 140 12.78 4.80 -5.74
C ARG A 140 11.60 5.51 -6.40
N ASN A 141 10.88 4.83 -7.30
CA ASN A 141 9.69 5.40 -7.94
C ASN A 141 8.60 5.74 -6.91
N PHE A 142 8.42 4.90 -5.90
CA PHE A 142 7.54 5.18 -4.77
C PHE A 142 7.98 6.45 -4.02
N CYS A 143 9.24 6.55 -3.60
CA CYS A 143 9.76 7.71 -2.89
C CYS A 143 9.63 9.02 -3.69
N ASP A 144 9.94 8.98 -4.99
CA ASP A 144 9.82 10.15 -5.87
C ASP A 144 8.36 10.58 -6.04
N SER A 145 7.43 9.62 -6.08
CA SER A 145 5.98 9.90 -6.18
C SER A 145 5.44 10.53 -4.90
N VAL A 146 5.84 10.00 -3.73
CA VAL A 146 5.50 10.56 -2.42
C VAL A 146 5.94 12.02 -2.33
N LYS A 147 7.22 12.32 -2.60
CA LYS A 147 7.77 13.68 -2.52
C LYS A 147 7.02 14.67 -3.41
N ARG A 148 6.69 14.28 -4.64
CA ARG A 148 5.91 15.13 -5.56
C ARG A 148 4.51 15.43 -5.03
N ILE A 149 3.86 14.45 -4.41
CA ILE A 149 2.52 14.60 -3.83
C ILE A 149 2.57 15.47 -2.57
N GLU A 150 3.60 15.33 -1.74
CA GLU A 150 3.81 16.18 -0.58
C GLU A 150 4.04 17.65 -0.97
N GLU A 151 4.92 17.91 -1.94
CA GLU A 151 5.10 19.25 -2.50
C GLU A 151 3.78 19.83 -3.02
N TYR A 152 2.92 19.00 -3.61
CA TYR A 152 1.58 19.41 -4.03
C TYR A 152 0.69 19.76 -2.83
N PHE A 153 0.68 18.94 -1.78
CA PHE A 153 -0.08 19.20 -0.55
C PHE A 153 0.35 20.49 0.13
N GLU A 154 1.65 20.75 0.23
CA GLU A 154 2.20 22.00 0.77
C GLU A 154 1.72 23.22 -0.03
N ARG A 155 1.83 23.17 -1.36
CA ARG A 155 1.40 24.27 -2.24
C ARG A 155 -0.10 24.54 -2.23
N THR A 156 -0.90 23.51 -1.91
CA THR A 156 -2.37 23.58 -1.92
C THR A 156 -2.99 23.65 -0.54
N TYR A 157 -2.16 23.70 0.52
CA TYR A 157 -2.60 23.71 1.92
C TYR A 157 -3.50 22.51 2.30
N ILE A 158 -3.36 21.41 1.57
CA ILE A 158 -4.02 20.15 1.91
C ILE A 158 -3.24 19.52 3.06
N LYS A 159 -3.95 19.17 4.15
CA LYS A 159 -3.33 18.45 5.27
C LYS A 159 -3.32 16.95 4.96
N ILE A 160 -2.14 16.33 5.08
CA ILE A 160 -1.99 14.88 4.99
C ILE A 160 -2.88 14.20 6.04
N ALA A 161 -3.62 13.17 5.65
CA ALA A 161 -4.47 12.42 6.57
C ALA A 161 -3.62 11.80 7.67
N GLN A 162 -4.09 11.91 8.91
CA GLN A 162 -3.36 11.43 10.08
C GLN A 162 -4.07 10.21 10.65
N PRO A 163 -3.33 9.24 11.19
CA PRO A 163 -3.95 8.08 11.83
C PRO A 163 -4.78 8.54 13.03
N MET A 164 -6.05 8.11 13.10
CA MET A 164 -6.96 8.53 14.18
C MET A 164 -6.63 7.90 15.54
N THR A 165 -5.87 6.82 15.54
CA THR A 165 -5.41 6.13 16.75
C THR A 165 -3.92 5.86 16.61
N MET A 166 -3.22 5.83 17.75
CA MET A 166 -1.84 5.35 17.78
C MET A 166 -1.82 3.97 17.14
N LEU A 167 -1.06 3.84 16.06
CA LEU A 167 -1.04 2.63 15.27
C LEU A 167 -0.23 1.58 16.05
N ARG A 168 -0.83 0.97 17.10
CA ARG A 168 -0.21 -0.09 17.94
C ARG A 168 0.32 -1.28 17.13
N ARG A 169 -0.11 -1.40 15.88
CA ARG A 169 0.43 -2.33 14.87
C ARG A 169 1.86 -2.02 14.40
N PHE A 170 2.46 -0.92 14.87
CA PHE A 170 3.85 -0.53 14.63
C PHE A 170 4.65 -0.40 15.92
N GLU A 171 4.31 -1.14 16.98
CA GLU A 171 5.19 -1.18 18.15
C GLU A 171 6.61 -1.55 17.66
N PRO A 172 7.64 -0.72 17.98
CA PRO A 172 9.01 -1.08 17.68
C PRO A 172 9.28 -2.44 18.33
N GLU A 173 10.07 -3.30 17.67
CA GLU A 173 10.49 -4.56 18.27
C GLU A 173 10.87 -4.29 19.74
N PRO A 174 10.39 -5.11 20.69
CA PRO A 174 10.75 -4.92 22.08
C PRO A 174 12.28 -4.89 22.16
N ILE A 175 12.81 -3.82 22.75
CA ILE A 175 14.24 -3.63 22.99
C ILE A 175 14.74 -4.95 23.57
N ARG A 176 15.54 -5.69 22.78
CA ARG A 176 16.31 -6.81 23.32
C ARG A 176 17.26 -6.17 24.31
N ILE A 177 16.89 -6.19 25.58
CA ILE A 177 17.84 -5.99 26.66
C ILE A 177 18.78 -7.18 26.50
N GLU A 178 19.91 -6.95 25.83
CA GLU A 178 21.06 -7.81 26.00
C GLU A 178 21.40 -7.72 27.49
N SER A 179 20.90 -8.69 28.24
CA SER A 179 21.38 -8.97 29.57
C SER A 179 22.86 -9.32 29.40
N GLN A 180 23.72 -8.30 29.52
CA GLN A 180 25.12 -8.50 29.77
C GLN A 180 25.21 -9.30 31.07
N SER A 181 25.83 -10.47 30.92
CA SER A 181 26.40 -11.39 31.93
C SER A 181 26.50 -10.86 33.35
#